data_AF-A0A1Q3HD01-F1
#
_entry.id   AF-A0A1Q3HD01-F1
#
_cell.length_a   1.000
_cell.length_b   1.000
_cell.length_c   1.000
_cell.angle_alpha   90.00
_cell.angle_beta   90.00
_cell.angle_gamma   90.00
#
_symmetry.space_group_name_H-M   'P 1'
#
loop_
_entity.id
_entity.type
_entity.pdbx_description
1 polymer ?
#
loop_
_entity_poly.entity_id
_entity_poly.type
_entity_poly.pdbx_seq_one_letter_code
_entity_poly.pdbx_strand_id
1 'polypeptide(L)'
;MTRWIWLALALALGSAQLGCDEELPPVASKQDSDFDGVSDAADCAPQDPARWRTVSGTVYLDGDRDGHFSATPAGNCLGPDSVASAQRPGTDCDDTNASIWRIVELYADKDWDGYGGGETEPRCIGNAPPAGYSETDQDCAPTDPTRHRLMTYFYRDADGDGASVFGEGQVCAGSLLPDGYSTSAGSGFDCDDTRADLWLGIGLYRDVDGDGVGSGPQETRCLGGTTEPGYASRSGDCAPEDRTRWTQARYSWRDADGDGAWVAEPGELCIASTLPPGYSASWPSSIDCDDTRASVSVSWTLYPDTDGDGVGAGTSQTLCAGTTRPAGYADTSTDCAPGDGTRWQTLTYQYRDADGDTFTVASSGSLCHGGTTLPAGYANTAKGNDCDDTRASVYQLLQGYPDEDADGVGAGSASTFCTSSTLPTGHSAQGTDCAPSDASRWRSLSFQYVDADGDGRTVPSKGSVCTGSTLPPPYATTATGNDCDDANPALFLWRVLYPDRDGDGVGAPPRAVLCLDDGPVPPGYSIYGFDPDDSRPGVWDVPEDPETEVLLLGG
;
A
#
# COMPACT_ATOMS: atom_id res chain seq x y z
N MET A 1 -46.46 -22.42 72.00
CA MET A 1 -47.91 -22.63 72.19
C MET A 1 -48.28 -22.28 73.63
N THR A 2 -49.29 -21.41 73.81
CA THR A 2 -50.31 -21.34 74.91
C THR A 2 -49.84 -21.19 76.38
N ARG A 3 -50.14 -20.08 77.08
CA ARG A 3 -51.39 -19.64 77.80
C ARG A 3 -51.20 -19.82 79.34
N TRP A 4 -51.11 -18.75 80.13
CA TRP A 4 -52.19 -17.93 80.75
C TRP A 4 -52.99 -18.64 81.89
N ILE A 5 -52.96 -18.01 83.09
CA ILE A 5 -54.05 -17.75 84.09
C ILE A 5 -54.04 -18.45 85.47
N TRP A 6 -53.85 -17.60 86.50
CA TRP A 6 -54.48 -17.42 87.83
C TRP A 6 -55.35 -18.52 88.48
N LEU A 7 -55.26 -18.68 89.81
CA LEU A 7 -56.29 -18.22 90.78
C LEU A 7 -55.82 -18.28 92.25
N ALA A 8 -56.22 -17.26 93.02
CA ALA A 8 -56.06 -17.10 94.46
C ALA A 8 -57.32 -17.57 95.23
N LEU A 9 -57.31 -17.31 96.56
CA LEU A 9 -58.43 -17.19 97.52
C LEU A 9 -58.57 -18.42 98.45
N ALA A 10 -58.21 -18.42 99.74
CA ALA A 10 -58.45 -17.56 100.93
C ALA A 10 -59.56 -18.09 101.85
N LEU A 11 -59.33 -17.87 103.16
CA LEU A 11 -60.31 -17.79 104.27
C LEU A 11 -60.95 -19.12 104.73
N ALA A 12 -61.29 -19.38 105.99
CA ALA A 12 -61.20 -18.64 107.24
C ALA A 12 -61.78 -19.48 108.41
N LEU A 13 -61.38 -19.09 109.64
CA LEU A 13 -62.20 -18.94 110.85
C LEU A 13 -62.68 -20.15 111.71
N GLY A 14 -62.59 -19.93 113.02
CA GLY A 14 -63.53 -20.41 114.05
C GLY A 14 -62.93 -21.36 115.09
N SER A 15 -62.17 -20.94 116.12
CA SER A 15 -62.58 -20.35 117.43
C SER A 15 -63.73 -21.03 118.19
N ALA A 16 -63.42 -21.64 119.35
CA ALA A 16 -64.04 -21.42 120.69
C ALA A 16 -63.74 -22.65 121.60
N GLN A 17 -62.98 -22.60 122.70
CA GLN A 17 -63.17 -21.99 124.04
C GLN A 17 -64.02 -22.80 125.05
N LEU A 18 -63.55 -22.75 126.32
CA LEU A 18 -64.14 -23.18 127.60
C LEU A 18 -63.89 -24.66 127.97
N GLY A 19 -63.47 -25.04 129.18
CA GLY A 19 -63.20 -24.34 130.44
C GLY A 19 -63.20 -25.35 131.61
N CYS A 20 -62.22 -25.21 132.51
CA CYS A 20 -62.13 -25.50 133.96
C CYS A 20 -62.50 -26.85 134.64
N ASP A 21 -61.69 -27.13 135.68
CA ASP A 21 -61.90 -27.91 136.92
C ASP A 21 -61.92 -29.45 136.84
N GLU A 22 -61.36 -30.26 137.76
CA GLU A 22 -60.64 -30.06 139.03
C GLU A 22 -59.92 -31.40 139.41
N GLU A 23 -58.98 -31.31 140.35
CA GLU A 23 -58.48 -32.34 141.30
C GLU A 23 -57.61 -33.56 140.87
N LEU A 24 -56.41 -33.59 141.48
CA LEU A 24 -55.42 -34.69 141.62
C LEU A 24 -55.94 -35.82 142.52
N PRO A 25 -55.48 -37.11 142.44
CA PRO A 25 -54.09 -37.56 142.73
C PRO A 25 -53.68 -38.91 142.05
N PRO A 26 -52.67 -39.67 142.52
CA PRO A 26 -51.22 -39.42 142.63
C PRO A 26 -50.37 -40.30 141.67
N VAL A 27 -49.07 -40.00 141.63
CA VAL A 27 -47.99 -40.50 140.76
C VAL A 27 -47.79 -42.03 140.78
N ALA A 28 -47.70 -42.62 139.58
CA ALA A 28 -47.11 -43.95 139.31
C ALA A 28 -45.89 -43.79 138.37
N SER A 29 -44.85 -44.58 138.59
CA SER A 29 -43.56 -44.55 137.90
C SER A 29 -43.66 -44.73 136.37
N LYS A 30 -42.88 -43.95 135.61
CA LYS A 30 -42.79 -43.99 134.14
C LYS A 30 -42.11 -45.27 133.64
N GLN A 31 -42.69 -45.87 132.61
CA GLN A 31 -42.18 -47.04 131.88
C GLN A 31 -41.37 -46.56 130.66
N ASP A 32 -40.23 -47.21 130.43
CA ASP A 32 -39.29 -47.05 129.31
C ASP A 32 -39.03 -48.48 128.80
N SER A 33 -39.61 -48.82 127.66
CA SER A 33 -39.78 -50.20 127.19
C SER A 33 -38.59 -50.75 126.43
N ASP A 34 -37.80 -49.90 125.78
CA ASP A 34 -36.60 -50.30 125.01
C ASP A 34 -35.28 -49.78 125.61
N PHE A 35 -35.38 -49.08 126.75
CA PHE A 35 -34.27 -48.72 127.65
C PHE A 35 -33.25 -47.76 127.02
N ASP A 36 -33.68 -46.92 126.07
CA ASP A 36 -32.82 -45.90 125.48
C ASP A 36 -32.74 -44.61 126.32
N GLY A 37 -33.52 -44.55 127.42
CA GLY A 37 -33.54 -43.46 128.37
C GLY A 37 -34.65 -42.43 128.12
N VAL A 38 -35.51 -42.64 127.11
CA VAL A 38 -36.71 -41.85 126.85
C VAL A 38 -37.95 -42.64 127.27
N SER A 39 -38.84 -42.04 128.07
CA SER A 39 -40.07 -42.75 128.46
C SER A 39 -40.99 -42.97 127.26
N ASP A 40 -41.71 -44.10 127.21
CA ASP A 40 -42.61 -44.47 126.11
C ASP A 40 -43.59 -43.35 125.68
N ALA A 41 -43.97 -42.46 126.59
CA ALA A 41 -44.88 -41.34 126.30
C ALA A 41 -44.24 -40.15 125.55
N ALA A 42 -42.91 -40.05 125.56
CA ALA A 42 -42.11 -39.02 124.90
C ALA A 42 -41.28 -39.57 123.73
N ASP A 43 -41.24 -40.90 123.60
CA ASP A 43 -40.54 -41.62 122.56
C ASP A 43 -41.42 -41.73 121.30
N CYS A 44 -40.87 -41.36 120.15
CA CYS A 44 -41.56 -41.47 118.87
C CYS A 44 -41.53 -42.87 118.26
N ALA A 45 -40.66 -43.77 118.74
CA ALA A 45 -40.72 -45.20 118.49
C ALA A 45 -40.43 -45.99 119.79
N PRO A 46 -41.42 -46.12 120.71
CA PRO A 46 -41.32 -46.73 122.05
C PRO A 46 -40.91 -48.22 122.15
N GLN A 47 -40.42 -48.80 121.06
CA GLN A 47 -40.01 -50.19 120.92
C GLN A 47 -38.74 -50.31 120.04
N ASP A 48 -38.19 -49.20 119.53
CA ASP A 48 -37.01 -49.14 118.68
C ASP A 48 -35.96 -48.25 119.38
N PRO A 49 -35.01 -48.83 120.12
CA PRO A 49 -34.02 -48.07 120.89
C PRO A 49 -33.07 -47.26 119.98
N ALA A 50 -33.17 -47.42 118.66
CA ALA A 50 -32.44 -46.64 117.68
C ALA A 50 -33.21 -45.40 117.20
N ARG A 51 -34.44 -45.11 117.63
CA ARG A 51 -35.19 -43.91 117.23
C ARG A 51 -36.09 -43.41 118.35
N TRP A 52 -35.84 -42.21 118.84
CA TRP A 52 -36.53 -41.72 120.04
C TRP A 52 -36.88 -40.25 120.04
N ARG A 53 -36.29 -39.46 119.13
CA ARG A 53 -36.57 -38.02 119.01
C ARG A 53 -37.43 -37.71 117.80
N THR A 54 -38.51 -36.96 118.02
CA THR A 54 -39.24 -36.33 116.92
C THR A 54 -38.55 -35.04 116.50
N VAL A 55 -38.27 -34.88 115.20
CA VAL A 55 -37.75 -33.64 114.62
C VAL A 55 -38.81 -32.91 113.80
N SER A 56 -38.71 -31.58 113.74
CA SER A 56 -39.65 -30.75 112.97
C SER A 56 -39.35 -30.84 111.48
N GLY A 57 -40.30 -31.39 110.72
CA GLY A 57 -40.20 -31.55 109.26
C GLY A 57 -39.74 -32.94 108.85
N THR A 58 -39.90 -33.24 107.57
CA THR A 58 -39.46 -34.49 106.98
C THR A 58 -37.95 -34.47 106.78
N VAL A 59 -37.26 -35.52 107.22
CA VAL A 59 -35.82 -35.67 107.07
C VAL A 59 -35.48 -36.74 106.05
N TYR A 60 -34.38 -36.51 105.34
CA TYR A 60 -33.78 -37.41 104.36
C TYR A 60 -32.43 -37.81 104.91
N LEU A 61 -32.19 -39.11 105.02
CA LEU A 61 -30.95 -39.64 105.57
C LEU A 61 -29.91 -39.76 104.46
N ASP A 62 -28.65 -39.76 104.88
CA ASP A 62 -27.49 -40.24 104.12
C ASP A 62 -27.11 -41.57 104.78
N GLY A 63 -27.81 -42.63 104.36
CA GLY A 63 -27.84 -43.93 105.01
C GLY A 63 -26.53 -44.70 104.89
N ASP A 64 -25.81 -44.51 103.79
CA ASP A 64 -24.52 -45.14 103.50
C ASP A 64 -23.30 -44.22 103.74
N ARG A 65 -23.54 -42.93 104.07
CA ARG A 65 -22.56 -41.93 104.50
C ARG A 65 -21.62 -41.47 103.39
N ASP A 66 -22.10 -41.39 102.15
CA ASP A 66 -21.34 -40.89 101.02
C ASP A 66 -21.46 -39.36 100.82
N GLY A 67 -22.33 -38.72 101.61
CA GLY A 67 -22.59 -37.29 101.57
C GLY A 67 -23.73 -36.88 100.64
N HIS A 68 -24.38 -37.85 99.98
CA HIS A 68 -25.61 -37.67 99.22
C HIS A 68 -26.81 -38.09 100.09
N PHE A 69 -27.86 -37.28 100.10
CA PHE A 69 -29.06 -37.59 100.90
C PHE A 69 -30.10 -38.27 100.03
N SER A 70 -30.84 -39.24 100.58
CA SER A 70 -31.92 -39.94 99.90
C SER A 70 -32.94 -38.98 99.27
N ALA A 71 -33.48 -39.36 98.12
CA ALA A 71 -34.70 -38.75 97.58
C ALA A 71 -35.97 -39.19 98.36
N THR A 72 -35.88 -40.27 99.15
CA THR A 72 -37.01 -40.84 99.88
C THR A 72 -37.02 -40.35 101.33
N PRO A 73 -38.16 -39.87 101.85
CA PRO A 73 -38.23 -39.36 103.21
C PRO A 73 -38.17 -40.49 104.26
N ALA A 74 -37.27 -40.37 105.24
CA ALA A 74 -37.13 -41.30 106.36
C ALA A 74 -38.13 -41.03 107.51
N GLY A 75 -39.04 -40.07 107.31
CA GLY A 75 -40.03 -39.64 108.31
C GLY A 75 -39.50 -38.50 109.18
N ASN A 76 -39.92 -38.46 110.45
CA ASN A 76 -39.62 -37.39 111.40
C ASN A 76 -39.16 -37.93 112.78
N CYS A 77 -38.92 -39.23 112.91
CA CYS A 77 -38.47 -39.89 114.14
C CYS A 77 -37.04 -40.41 113.94
N LEU A 78 -36.07 -39.86 114.69
CA LEU A 78 -34.63 -40.05 114.48
C LEU A 78 -33.93 -40.72 115.68
N GLY A 79 -32.80 -41.36 115.37
CA GLY A 79 -31.87 -41.98 116.31
C GLY A 79 -30.65 -41.15 116.69
N PRO A 80 -29.64 -41.74 117.36
CA PRO A 80 -28.40 -41.05 117.72
C PRO A 80 -27.69 -40.48 116.49
N ASP A 81 -26.98 -39.35 116.67
CA ASP A 81 -26.40 -38.42 115.66
C ASP A 81 -25.39 -38.99 114.64
N SER A 82 -25.35 -40.31 114.45
CA SER A 82 -24.39 -41.01 113.58
C SER A 82 -24.81 -41.18 112.12
N VAL A 83 -25.99 -40.70 111.72
CA VAL A 83 -26.45 -40.68 110.32
C VAL A 83 -26.74 -39.22 109.95
N ALA A 84 -26.05 -38.70 108.94
CA ALA A 84 -26.28 -37.33 108.50
C ALA A 84 -27.70 -37.22 107.93
N SER A 85 -28.37 -36.08 108.17
CA SER A 85 -29.74 -35.87 107.72
C SER A 85 -29.93 -34.48 107.15
N ALA A 86 -30.69 -34.35 106.06
CA ALA A 86 -31.06 -33.08 105.43
C ALA A 86 -32.58 -32.82 105.51
N GLN A 87 -32.97 -31.54 105.51
CA GLN A 87 -34.38 -31.11 105.47
C GLN A 87 -34.92 -30.90 104.04
N ARG A 88 -34.13 -31.27 103.02
CA ARG A 88 -34.53 -31.24 101.60
C ARG A 88 -34.21 -32.61 101.00
N PRO A 89 -35.05 -33.12 100.08
CA PRO A 89 -34.73 -34.35 99.35
C PRO A 89 -33.41 -34.15 98.63
N GLY A 90 -32.49 -35.09 98.82
CA GLY A 90 -31.28 -35.14 98.00
C GLY A 90 -31.55 -35.94 96.72
N THR A 91 -30.48 -36.24 95.99
CA THR A 91 -30.55 -36.95 94.70
C THR A 91 -30.18 -38.41 94.82
N ASP A 92 -29.85 -38.88 96.03
CA ASP A 92 -29.43 -40.26 96.23
C ASP A 92 -30.60 -41.21 95.98
N CYS A 93 -30.39 -42.03 94.96
CA CYS A 93 -31.35 -42.99 94.46
C CYS A 93 -31.11 -44.40 95.03
N ASP A 94 -29.99 -44.65 95.72
CA ASP A 94 -29.70 -45.87 96.46
C ASP A 94 -28.95 -45.55 97.78
N ASP A 95 -29.71 -45.08 98.77
CA ASP A 95 -29.28 -44.68 100.12
C ASP A 95 -28.71 -45.83 100.99
N THR A 96 -28.34 -46.94 100.35
CA THR A 96 -27.70 -48.10 100.96
C THR A 96 -26.34 -48.44 100.34
N ASN A 97 -25.92 -47.73 99.28
CA ASN A 97 -24.70 -47.97 98.55
C ASN A 97 -23.98 -46.67 98.12
N ALA A 98 -22.95 -46.33 98.90
CA ALA A 98 -22.12 -45.12 98.76
C ALA A 98 -21.43 -44.91 97.40
N SER A 99 -21.53 -45.88 96.49
CA SER A 99 -21.01 -45.80 95.12
C SER A 99 -22.10 -45.52 94.07
N ILE A 100 -23.37 -45.39 94.45
CA ILE A 100 -24.52 -45.21 93.55
C ILE A 100 -25.46 -44.16 94.15
N TRP A 101 -25.50 -42.96 93.58
CA TRP A 101 -26.12 -41.81 94.26
C TRP A 101 -26.78 -40.79 93.33
N ARG A 102 -26.77 -41.03 92.00
CA ARG A 102 -27.39 -40.13 91.03
C ARG A 102 -28.20 -40.87 89.97
N ILE A 103 -29.31 -40.27 89.58
CA ILE A 103 -30.06 -40.71 88.39
C ILE A 103 -29.46 -39.99 87.18
N VAL A 104 -29.02 -40.77 86.19
CA VAL A 104 -28.54 -40.27 84.89
C VAL A 104 -29.35 -40.93 83.79
N GLU A 105 -29.71 -40.12 82.78
CA GLU A 105 -30.30 -40.60 81.53
C GLU A 105 -29.18 -41.23 80.69
N LEU A 106 -29.22 -42.56 80.54
CA LEU A 106 -28.17 -43.31 79.85
C LEU A 106 -28.65 -43.85 78.51
N TYR A 107 -27.74 -43.94 77.56
CA TYR A 107 -27.95 -44.56 76.26
C TYR A 107 -27.47 -46.00 76.31
N ALA A 108 -28.18 -46.91 75.63
CA ALA A 108 -27.72 -48.29 75.51
C ALA A 108 -26.46 -48.34 74.63
N ASP A 109 -25.40 -48.93 75.17
CA ASP A 109 -24.13 -49.19 74.49
C ASP A 109 -24.06 -50.70 74.19
N LYS A 110 -24.50 -51.09 73.00
CA LYS A 110 -24.75 -52.49 72.65
C LYS A 110 -23.50 -53.21 72.15
N ASP A 111 -22.54 -52.49 71.62
CA ASP A 111 -21.28 -53.00 71.06
C ASP A 111 -20.04 -52.65 71.89
N TRP A 112 -20.24 -51.92 72.99
CA TRP A 112 -19.29 -51.72 74.09
C TRP A 112 -18.12 -50.82 73.70
N ASP A 113 -18.37 -49.85 72.82
CA ASP A 113 -17.35 -48.90 72.37
C ASP A 113 -17.30 -47.60 73.20
N GLY A 114 -18.19 -47.49 74.20
CA GLY A 114 -18.27 -46.36 75.12
C GLY A 114 -19.20 -45.25 74.64
N TYR A 115 -19.83 -45.39 73.48
CA TYR A 115 -20.88 -44.50 72.99
C TYR A 115 -22.21 -45.26 72.98
N GLY A 116 -23.29 -44.56 73.31
CA GLY A 116 -24.62 -45.15 73.24
C GLY A 116 -25.50 -44.35 72.29
N GLY A 117 -26.58 -44.98 71.85
CA GLY A 117 -27.52 -44.38 70.91
C GLY A 117 -28.96 -44.86 71.13
N GLY A 118 -29.91 -44.04 70.70
CA GLY A 118 -31.35 -44.31 70.81
C GLY A 118 -32.02 -43.56 71.95
N GLU A 119 -33.13 -44.10 72.45
CA GLU A 119 -33.87 -43.49 73.57
C GLU A 119 -33.10 -43.68 74.88
N THR A 120 -33.07 -42.65 75.73
CA THR A 120 -32.43 -42.73 77.04
C THR A 120 -33.28 -43.53 78.02
N GLU A 121 -32.61 -44.20 78.96
CA GLU A 121 -33.23 -44.86 80.09
C GLU A 121 -32.67 -44.28 81.40
N PRO A 122 -33.53 -43.82 82.34
CA PRO A 122 -33.08 -43.33 83.63
C PRO A 122 -32.55 -44.49 84.47
N ARG A 123 -31.28 -44.39 84.89
CA ARG A 123 -30.63 -45.38 85.76
C ARG A 123 -30.01 -44.70 86.97
N CYS A 124 -30.14 -45.35 88.12
CA CYS A 124 -29.45 -44.97 89.35
C CYS A 124 -28.00 -45.48 89.28
N ILE A 125 -27.02 -44.58 89.24
CA ILE A 125 -25.60 -44.87 89.04
C ILE A 125 -24.69 -44.02 89.95
N GLY A 126 -23.40 -44.38 89.98
CA GLY A 126 -22.33 -43.59 90.57
C GLY A 126 -21.58 -42.73 89.57
N ASN A 127 -20.25 -42.74 89.68
CA ASN A 127 -19.34 -41.97 88.81
C ASN A 127 -19.22 -42.51 87.38
N ALA A 128 -19.65 -43.74 87.11
CA ALA A 128 -19.57 -44.36 85.79
C ALA A 128 -20.86 -45.11 85.48
N PRO A 129 -21.27 -45.17 84.20
CA PRO A 129 -22.42 -45.97 83.80
C PRO A 129 -22.14 -47.47 83.97
N PRO A 130 -23.18 -48.29 84.25
CA PRO A 130 -23.07 -49.75 84.28
C PRO A 130 -22.73 -50.30 82.90
N ALA A 131 -22.17 -51.52 82.87
CA ALA A 131 -21.87 -52.23 81.62
C ALA A 131 -23.09 -52.29 80.69
N GLY A 132 -22.88 -51.98 79.41
CA GLY A 132 -23.93 -51.91 78.39
C GLY A 132 -24.65 -50.56 78.30
N TYR A 133 -24.17 -49.52 78.99
CA TYR A 133 -24.71 -48.17 78.96
C TYR A 133 -23.61 -47.10 78.83
N SER A 134 -23.94 -45.97 78.19
CA SER A 134 -23.06 -44.80 78.04
C SER A 134 -23.78 -43.51 78.38
N GLU A 135 -23.02 -42.53 78.90
CA GLU A 135 -23.48 -41.15 79.08
C GLU A 135 -23.35 -40.30 77.80
N THR A 136 -22.75 -40.85 76.72
CA THR A 136 -22.44 -40.12 75.47
C THR A 136 -23.36 -40.54 74.32
N ASP A 137 -24.21 -39.62 73.87
CA ASP A 137 -25.15 -39.78 72.73
C ASP A 137 -24.49 -39.48 71.38
N GLN A 138 -23.70 -40.42 70.86
CA GLN A 138 -23.08 -40.24 69.54
C GLN A 138 -23.13 -41.48 68.67
N ASP A 139 -23.55 -42.63 69.23
CA ASP A 139 -23.46 -43.90 68.54
C ASP A 139 -24.48 -44.00 67.38
N CYS A 140 -23.95 -43.79 66.18
CA CYS A 140 -24.67 -43.92 64.93
C CYS A 140 -24.68 -45.35 64.37
N ALA A 141 -23.93 -46.29 64.95
CA ALA A 141 -23.95 -47.70 64.56
C ALA A 141 -23.97 -48.63 65.78
N PRO A 142 -25.14 -48.81 66.44
CA PRO A 142 -25.28 -49.50 67.74
C PRO A 142 -25.05 -51.01 67.77
N THR A 143 -24.31 -51.54 66.82
CA THR A 143 -23.93 -52.96 66.75
C THR A 143 -22.51 -53.12 66.17
N ASP A 144 -21.80 -52.03 65.93
CA ASP A 144 -20.48 -52.00 65.32
C ASP A 144 -19.52 -51.12 66.14
N PRO A 145 -18.65 -51.73 66.97
CA PRO A 145 -17.81 -51.01 67.94
C PRO A 145 -16.68 -50.18 67.29
N THR A 146 -16.62 -50.16 65.95
CA THR A 146 -15.64 -49.37 65.20
C THR A 146 -16.22 -48.04 64.71
N ARG A 147 -17.53 -47.80 64.86
CA ARG A 147 -18.23 -46.64 64.30
C ARG A 147 -19.23 -46.05 65.30
N HIS A 148 -18.95 -44.86 65.80
CA HIS A 148 -19.77 -44.18 66.81
C HIS A 148 -19.96 -42.70 66.50
N ARG A 149 -19.64 -42.22 65.31
CA ARG A 149 -19.71 -40.80 64.99
C ARG A 149 -20.14 -40.54 63.56
N LEU A 150 -21.12 -39.66 63.39
CA LEU A 150 -21.43 -39.10 62.07
C LEU A 150 -20.33 -38.14 61.63
N MET A 151 -19.64 -38.49 60.55
CA MET A 151 -18.61 -37.67 59.91
C MET A 151 -19.12 -37.13 58.57
N THR A 152 -18.91 -35.85 58.31
CA THR A 152 -19.25 -35.21 57.04
C THR A 152 -18.17 -35.48 55.99
N TYR A 153 -18.59 -35.83 54.79
CA TYR A 153 -17.75 -35.92 53.59
C TYR A 153 -18.29 -34.98 52.51
N PHE A 154 -17.42 -34.58 51.57
CA PHE A 154 -17.78 -33.76 50.41
C PHE A 154 -17.52 -34.47 49.08
N TYR A 155 -16.75 -35.55 49.12
CA TYR A 155 -16.35 -36.32 47.94
C TYR A 155 -16.49 -37.81 48.22
N ARG A 156 -16.91 -38.54 47.19
CA ARG A 156 -17.04 -39.99 47.19
C ARG A 156 -16.22 -40.57 46.04
N ASP A 157 -15.58 -41.70 46.32
CA ASP A 157 -14.82 -42.55 45.40
C ASP A 157 -15.33 -43.98 45.62
N ALA A 158 -16.41 -44.32 44.92
CA ALA A 158 -17.13 -45.57 45.18
C ALA A 158 -16.53 -46.79 44.46
N ASP A 159 -15.71 -46.59 43.44
CA ASP A 159 -15.01 -47.66 42.72
C ASP A 159 -13.53 -47.84 43.12
N GLY A 160 -12.98 -46.90 43.89
CA GLY A 160 -11.68 -47.00 44.55
C GLY A 160 -10.50 -46.71 43.63
N ASP A 161 -10.70 -45.99 42.53
CA ASP A 161 -9.61 -45.61 41.60
C ASP A 161 -8.87 -44.33 42.01
N GLY A 162 -9.38 -43.62 43.02
CA GLY A 162 -8.81 -42.39 43.55
C GLY A 162 -9.27 -41.12 42.84
N ALA A 163 -10.11 -41.18 41.81
CA ALA A 163 -10.93 -40.07 41.34
C ALA A 163 -12.20 -39.99 42.22
N SER A 164 -12.84 -38.82 42.26
CA SER A 164 -14.00 -38.64 43.14
C SER A 164 -15.06 -37.73 42.54
N VAL A 165 -16.33 -38.02 42.81
CA VAL A 165 -17.45 -37.10 42.55
C VAL A 165 -17.69 -36.18 43.74
N PHE A 166 -18.18 -34.97 43.47
CA PHE A 166 -18.73 -34.13 44.53
C PHE A 166 -20.06 -34.69 45.01
N GLY A 167 -20.16 -34.94 46.30
CA GLY A 167 -21.37 -35.39 46.98
C GLY A 167 -21.24 -35.11 48.46
N GLU A 168 -21.99 -34.13 48.96
CA GLU A 168 -22.02 -33.82 50.39
C GLU A 168 -22.95 -34.79 51.13
N GLY A 169 -22.44 -35.37 52.21
CA GLY A 169 -23.22 -36.28 53.05
C GLY A 169 -22.56 -36.55 54.39
N GLN A 170 -23.21 -37.39 55.19
CA GLN A 170 -22.67 -37.90 56.44
C GLN A 170 -22.64 -39.42 56.41
N VAL A 171 -21.57 -40.00 56.94
CA VAL A 171 -21.43 -41.45 57.10
C VAL A 171 -21.07 -41.75 58.56
N CYS A 172 -21.64 -42.83 59.10
CA CYS A 172 -21.24 -43.30 60.41
C CYS A 172 -19.84 -43.91 60.34
N ALA A 173 -18.92 -43.41 61.15
CA ALA A 173 -17.51 -43.75 61.13
C ALA A 173 -16.90 -43.66 62.54
N GLY A 174 -15.67 -44.13 62.70
CA GLY A 174 -14.89 -43.99 63.93
C GLY A 174 -14.10 -42.67 63.94
N SER A 175 -12.77 -42.79 64.02
CA SER A 175 -11.85 -41.63 64.05
C SER A 175 -11.46 -41.09 62.66
N LEU A 176 -11.67 -41.87 61.60
CA LEU A 176 -11.38 -41.53 60.21
C LEU A 176 -12.61 -41.80 59.35
N LEU A 177 -12.76 -41.05 58.25
CA LEU A 177 -13.73 -41.39 57.21
C LEU A 177 -13.39 -42.78 56.64
N PRO A 178 -14.40 -43.61 56.30
CA PRO A 178 -14.16 -44.90 55.64
C PRO A 178 -13.53 -44.69 54.25
N ASP A 179 -12.85 -45.71 53.75
CA ASP A 179 -12.36 -45.73 52.37
C ASP A 179 -13.51 -45.41 51.39
N GLY A 180 -13.21 -44.58 50.39
CA GLY A 180 -14.20 -44.07 49.44
C GLY A 180 -14.95 -42.79 49.86
N TYR A 181 -14.67 -42.22 51.05
CA TYR A 181 -15.21 -40.91 51.46
C TYR A 181 -14.09 -39.95 51.87
N SER A 182 -14.18 -38.69 51.42
CA SER A 182 -13.17 -37.66 51.71
C SER A 182 -13.77 -36.27 51.87
N THR A 183 -13.08 -35.40 52.61
CA THR A 183 -13.40 -33.96 52.72
C THR A 183 -12.75 -33.12 51.62
N SER A 184 -11.84 -33.70 50.84
CA SER A 184 -11.19 -33.08 49.68
C SER A 184 -11.31 -33.98 48.46
N ALA A 185 -11.35 -33.37 47.27
CA ALA A 185 -11.31 -34.10 46.02
C ALA A 185 -10.08 -35.03 45.96
N GLY A 186 -10.24 -36.20 45.37
CA GLY A 186 -9.16 -37.12 45.07
C GLY A 186 -8.22 -36.61 43.97
N SER A 187 -7.58 -37.54 43.26
CA SER A 187 -6.66 -37.26 42.17
C SER A 187 -7.32 -36.62 40.92
N GLY A 188 -8.66 -36.60 40.86
CA GLY A 188 -9.44 -35.96 39.81
C GLY A 188 -10.95 -35.94 40.11
N PHE A 189 -11.71 -35.25 39.26
CA PHE A 189 -13.18 -35.34 39.25
C PHE A 189 -13.59 -36.55 38.43
N ASP A 190 -14.27 -37.48 39.08
CA ASP A 190 -14.75 -38.69 38.45
C ASP A 190 -16.04 -38.42 37.67
N CYS A 191 -16.10 -38.91 36.44
CA CYS A 191 -17.27 -38.81 35.58
C CYS A 191 -18.20 -40.04 35.67
N ASP A 192 -17.73 -41.17 36.20
CA ASP A 192 -18.50 -42.38 36.49
C ASP A 192 -17.95 -43.10 37.74
N ASP A 193 -18.37 -42.60 38.90
CA ASP A 193 -18.06 -43.11 40.26
C ASP A 193 -18.53 -44.54 40.56
N THR A 194 -18.91 -45.31 39.53
CA THR A 194 -19.25 -46.73 39.65
C THR A 194 -18.28 -47.63 38.89
N ARG A 195 -17.31 -47.06 38.18
CA ARG A 195 -16.42 -47.73 37.25
C ARG A 195 -15.01 -47.16 37.29
N ALA A 196 -14.13 -47.87 38.01
CA ALA A 196 -12.71 -47.55 38.15
C ALA A 196 -11.92 -47.48 36.82
N ASP A 197 -12.50 -47.92 35.71
CA ASP A 197 -11.92 -47.82 34.38
C ASP A 197 -12.38 -46.58 33.60
N LEU A 198 -13.27 -45.73 34.14
CA LEU A 198 -13.84 -44.54 33.51
C LEU A 198 -13.90 -43.34 34.46
N TRP A 199 -12.82 -42.56 34.53
CA TRP A 199 -12.72 -41.45 35.48
C TRP A 199 -12.50 -40.08 34.82
N LEU A 200 -12.06 -40.03 33.56
CA LEU A 200 -11.69 -38.78 32.89
C LEU A 200 -12.84 -38.21 32.07
N GLY A 201 -13.44 -37.14 32.57
CA GLY A 201 -14.38 -36.31 31.80
C GLY A 201 -13.64 -35.43 30.78
N ILE A 202 -13.73 -35.77 29.50
CA ILE A 202 -13.10 -35.00 28.41
C ILE A 202 -14.14 -34.58 27.36
N GLY A 203 -14.02 -33.36 26.85
CA GLY A 203 -14.84 -32.88 25.74
C GLY A 203 -14.25 -33.30 24.40
N LEU A 204 -14.97 -34.11 23.64
CA LEU A 204 -14.58 -34.62 22.31
C LEU A 204 -15.57 -34.18 21.23
N TYR A 205 -15.19 -34.37 19.97
CA TYR A 205 -16.01 -34.09 18.80
C TYR A 205 -16.25 -35.38 18.05
N ARG A 206 -17.44 -35.54 17.45
CA ARG A 206 -17.77 -36.74 16.69
C ARG A 206 -16.90 -36.82 15.43
N ASP A 207 -16.20 -37.92 15.26
CA ASP A 207 -15.31 -38.23 14.14
C ASP A 207 -15.89 -39.46 13.41
N VAL A 208 -16.66 -39.22 12.36
CA VAL A 208 -17.46 -40.26 11.69
C VAL A 208 -16.61 -41.09 10.72
N ASP A 209 -15.60 -40.48 10.10
CA ASP A 209 -14.77 -41.11 9.06
C ASP A 209 -13.38 -41.57 9.55
N GLY A 210 -13.00 -41.18 10.77
CA GLY A 210 -11.84 -41.68 11.49
C GLY A 210 -10.52 -41.03 11.10
N ASP A 211 -10.53 -39.77 10.62
CA ASP A 211 -9.31 -39.04 10.31
C ASP A 211 -8.66 -38.32 11.50
N GLY A 212 -9.33 -38.33 12.66
CA GLY A 212 -8.83 -37.76 13.91
C GLY A 212 -9.16 -36.28 14.10
N VAL A 213 -10.04 -35.69 13.27
CA VAL A 213 -10.66 -34.39 13.48
C VAL A 213 -12.18 -34.57 13.51
N GLY A 214 -12.83 -34.03 14.53
CA GLY A 214 -14.28 -34.16 14.67
C GLY A 214 -15.04 -32.91 14.23
N SER A 215 -16.33 -33.11 14.01
CA SER A 215 -17.26 -32.07 13.59
C SER A 215 -18.40 -31.90 14.60
N GLY A 216 -19.13 -30.77 14.48
CA GLY A 216 -20.27 -30.47 15.33
C GLY A 216 -19.91 -29.96 16.74
N PRO A 217 -20.89 -29.96 17.66
CA PRO A 217 -20.67 -29.48 19.03
C PRO A 217 -19.78 -30.44 19.82
N GLN A 218 -19.09 -29.90 20.83
CA GLN A 218 -18.30 -30.70 21.76
C GLN A 218 -19.23 -31.53 22.67
N GLU A 219 -18.97 -32.84 22.74
CA GLU A 219 -19.64 -33.80 23.62
C GLU A 219 -18.72 -34.19 24.79
N THR A 220 -19.18 -34.05 26.03
CA THR A 220 -18.45 -34.55 27.20
C THR A 220 -18.60 -36.07 27.28
N ARG A 221 -17.47 -36.79 27.24
CA ARG A 221 -17.38 -38.24 27.39
C ARG A 221 -16.56 -38.61 28.62
N CYS A 222 -16.88 -39.76 29.20
CA CYS A 222 -16.19 -40.32 30.36
C CYS A 222 -15.30 -41.48 29.91
N LEU A 223 -13.98 -41.39 30.11
CA LEU A 223 -12.99 -42.29 29.52
C LEU A 223 -11.95 -42.80 30.52
N GLY A 224 -11.41 -43.99 30.24
CA GLY A 224 -10.28 -44.59 30.95
C GLY A 224 -8.89 -44.19 30.44
N GLY A 225 -8.76 -43.03 29.79
CA GLY A 225 -7.48 -42.50 29.30
C GLY A 225 -7.13 -42.75 27.84
N THR A 226 -7.98 -43.40 27.04
CA THR A 226 -7.86 -43.46 25.57
C THR A 226 -9.08 -42.84 24.90
N THR A 227 -8.89 -42.21 23.74
CA THR A 227 -9.99 -41.62 22.96
C THR A 227 -10.94 -42.71 22.45
N GLU A 228 -12.23 -42.52 22.71
CA GLU A 228 -13.32 -43.41 22.27
C GLU A 228 -13.34 -43.53 20.73
N PRO A 229 -13.44 -44.74 20.16
CA PRO A 229 -13.64 -44.90 18.71
C PRO A 229 -14.86 -44.12 18.22
N GLY A 230 -14.69 -43.32 17.16
CA GLY A 230 -15.72 -42.43 16.62
C GLY A 230 -15.71 -41.01 17.21
N TYR A 231 -14.69 -40.66 17.99
CA TYR A 231 -14.48 -39.34 18.55
C TYR A 231 -13.03 -38.85 18.41
N ALA A 232 -12.87 -37.55 18.23
CA ALA A 232 -11.59 -36.85 18.15
C ALA A 232 -11.50 -35.70 19.15
N SER A 233 -10.28 -35.37 19.59
CA SER A 233 -10.03 -34.22 20.47
C SER A 233 -9.91 -32.90 19.71
N ARG A 234 -9.66 -32.96 18.40
CA ARG A 234 -9.60 -31.80 17.50
C ARG A 234 -10.97 -31.54 16.90
N SER A 235 -11.31 -30.27 16.72
CA SER A 235 -12.53 -29.84 16.04
C SER A 235 -12.24 -29.17 14.70
N GLY A 236 -13.29 -28.96 13.91
CA GLY A 236 -13.24 -28.17 12.69
C GLY A 236 -13.13 -29.01 11.43
N ASP A 237 -13.49 -30.29 11.52
CA ASP A 237 -13.60 -31.14 10.35
C ASP A 237 -14.68 -30.60 9.39
N CYS A 238 -14.23 -30.20 8.21
CA CYS A 238 -15.04 -29.62 7.15
C CYS A 238 -15.63 -30.66 6.19
N ALA A 239 -15.24 -31.93 6.26
CA ALA A 239 -15.82 -33.00 5.45
C ALA A 239 -16.01 -34.29 6.28
N PRO A 240 -17.00 -34.32 7.18
CA PRO A 240 -17.17 -35.40 8.18
C PRO A 240 -17.52 -36.80 7.68
N GLU A 241 -17.60 -36.99 6.37
CA GLU A 241 -17.88 -38.28 5.75
C GLU A 241 -16.72 -38.72 4.83
N ASP A 242 -15.62 -37.96 4.80
CA ASP A 242 -14.49 -38.14 3.91
C ASP A 242 -13.15 -37.94 4.63
N ARG A 243 -12.63 -39.05 5.16
CA ARG A 243 -11.35 -39.16 5.88
C ARG A 243 -10.11 -38.65 5.14
N THR A 244 -10.24 -38.25 3.88
CA THR A 244 -9.15 -37.70 3.07
C THR A 244 -9.08 -36.17 3.12
N ARG A 245 -10.05 -35.50 3.78
CA ARG A 245 -10.14 -34.04 3.85
C ARG A 245 -10.76 -33.62 5.19
N TRP A 246 -10.05 -32.78 5.96
CA TRP A 246 -10.49 -32.36 7.31
C TRP A 246 -10.20 -30.89 7.63
N THR A 247 -9.39 -30.23 6.81
CA THR A 247 -8.92 -28.86 7.07
C THR A 247 -9.52 -27.90 6.07
N GLN A 248 -10.16 -26.83 6.55
CA GLN A 248 -10.64 -25.75 5.71
C GLN A 248 -9.47 -24.86 5.28
N ALA A 249 -9.18 -24.81 3.99
CA ALA A 249 -8.14 -23.99 3.40
C ALA A 249 -8.72 -22.92 2.49
N ARG A 250 -8.14 -21.72 2.54
CA ARG A 250 -8.48 -20.60 1.68
C ARG A 250 -7.54 -20.58 0.47
N TYR A 251 -8.08 -20.23 -0.69
CA TYR A 251 -7.31 -19.92 -1.90
C TYR A 251 -7.73 -18.55 -2.41
N SER A 252 -6.85 -17.92 -3.19
CA SER A 252 -7.09 -16.60 -3.80
C SER A 252 -7.12 -16.67 -5.33
N TRP A 253 -6.59 -17.76 -5.89
CA TRP A 253 -6.35 -17.92 -7.31
C TRP A 253 -6.76 -19.32 -7.76
N ARG A 254 -7.36 -19.36 -8.95
CA ARG A 254 -7.83 -20.58 -9.59
C ARG A 254 -7.22 -20.69 -10.99
N ASP A 255 -6.87 -21.91 -11.38
CA ASP A 255 -6.41 -22.34 -12.71
C ASP A 255 -7.20 -23.59 -13.06
N ALA A 256 -8.32 -23.40 -13.75
CA ALA A 256 -9.29 -24.47 -13.95
C ALA A 256 -9.14 -25.23 -15.26
N ASP A 257 -8.52 -24.63 -16.26
CA ASP A 257 -8.19 -25.28 -17.52
C ASP A 257 -6.76 -25.87 -17.54
N GLY A 258 -5.96 -25.58 -16.52
CA GLY A 258 -4.67 -26.21 -16.25
C GLY A 258 -3.53 -25.69 -17.12
N ASP A 259 -3.64 -24.46 -17.64
CA ASP A 259 -2.61 -23.87 -18.50
C ASP A 259 -1.51 -23.11 -17.73
N GLY A 260 -1.69 -22.96 -16.41
CA GLY A 260 -0.76 -22.27 -15.52
C GLY A 260 -0.91 -20.75 -15.47
N ALA A 261 -1.91 -20.18 -16.14
CA ALA A 261 -2.44 -18.84 -15.92
C ALA A 261 -3.59 -18.90 -14.89
N TRP A 262 -3.80 -17.81 -14.17
CA TRP A 262 -4.68 -17.84 -12.99
C TRP A 262 -5.64 -16.66 -12.97
N VAL A 263 -6.89 -16.91 -12.56
CA VAL A 263 -7.86 -15.85 -12.25
C VAL A 263 -7.95 -15.55 -10.76
N ALA A 264 -8.25 -14.30 -10.43
CA ALA A 264 -8.52 -13.86 -9.06
C ALA A 264 -9.92 -14.32 -8.63
N GLU A 265 -10.00 -15.51 -8.04
CA GLU A 265 -11.23 -16.10 -7.53
C GLU A 265 -10.98 -16.60 -6.10
N PRO A 266 -11.19 -15.77 -5.06
CA PRO A 266 -11.00 -16.21 -3.69
C PRO A 266 -12.11 -17.15 -3.26
N GLY A 267 -11.74 -18.24 -2.61
CA GLY A 267 -12.69 -19.25 -2.13
C GLY A 267 -12.10 -20.13 -1.03
N GLU A 268 -12.86 -21.15 -0.65
CA GLU A 268 -12.49 -22.09 0.40
C GLU A 268 -12.74 -23.53 -0.06
N LEU A 269 -11.85 -24.43 0.34
CA LEU A 269 -11.96 -25.87 0.09
C LEU A 269 -11.74 -26.63 1.40
N CYS A 270 -12.41 -27.75 1.54
CA CYS A 270 -11.99 -28.76 2.51
C CYS A 270 -10.88 -29.62 1.90
N ILE A 271 -9.74 -29.72 2.56
CA ILE A 271 -8.54 -30.43 2.08
C ILE A 271 -7.87 -31.22 3.22
N ALA A 272 -6.93 -32.09 2.88
CA ALA A 272 -6.04 -32.71 3.87
C ALA A 272 -5.03 -31.68 4.44
N SER A 273 -4.02 -31.34 3.65
CA SER A 273 -2.88 -30.52 4.10
C SER A 273 -2.36 -29.53 3.06
N THR A 274 -2.50 -29.85 1.77
CA THR A 274 -2.06 -29.00 0.66
C THR A 274 -3.22 -28.70 -0.29
N LEU A 275 -3.27 -27.47 -0.81
CA LEU A 275 -4.23 -27.13 -1.87
C LEU A 275 -4.03 -28.07 -3.08
N PRO A 276 -5.11 -28.60 -3.67
CA PRO A 276 -5.02 -29.43 -4.86
C PRO A 276 -4.54 -28.61 -6.07
N PRO A 277 -4.02 -29.25 -7.13
CA PRO A 277 -3.72 -28.58 -8.39
C PRO A 277 -4.90 -27.75 -8.90
N GLY A 278 -4.61 -26.59 -9.48
CA GLY A 278 -5.63 -25.63 -9.93
C GLY A 278 -6.06 -24.60 -8.87
N TYR A 279 -5.48 -24.63 -7.67
CA TYR A 279 -5.76 -23.65 -6.61
C TYR A 279 -4.45 -23.12 -5.98
N SER A 280 -4.38 -21.80 -5.75
CA SER A 280 -3.24 -21.17 -5.09
C SER A 280 -3.68 -20.10 -4.09
N ALA A 281 -3.03 -20.07 -2.93
CA ALA A 281 -3.16 -18.99 -1.95
C ALA A 281 -2.17 -17.84 -2.22
N SER A 282 -1.14 -18.09 -3.02
CA SER A 282 -0.06 -17.15 -3.32
C SER A 282 -0.26 -16.48 -4.68
N TRP A 283 0.30 -15.28 -4.83
CA TRP A 283 0.25 -14.52 -6.07
C TRP A 283 0.80 -15.35 -7.25
N PRO A 284 0.10 -15.43 -8.39
CA PRO A 284 0.49 -16.25 -9.52
C PRO A 284 1.55 -15.58 -10.39
N SER A 285 2.27 -16.38 -11.19
CA SER A 285 3.23 -15.87 -12.17
C SER A 285 2.59 -15.28 -13.42
N SER A 286 1.33 -15.64 -13.71
CA SER A 286 0.57 -15.20 -14.89
C SER A 286 -0.90 -15.00 -14.51
N ILE A 287 -1.55 -14.01 -15.12
CA ILE A 287 -2.97 -13.73 -14.92
C ILE A 287 -3.72 -14.15 -16.18
N ASP A 288 -4.74 -14.97 -15.97
CA ASP A 288 -5.62 -15.46 -17.00
C ASP A 288 -6.81 -14.50 -17.22
N CYS A 289 -7.23 -14.36 -18.47
CA CYS A 289 -8.43 -13.64 -18.86
C CYS A 289 -9.62 -14.54 -19.18
N ASP A 290 -9.42 -15.86 -19.32
CA ASP A 290 -10.44 -16.88 -19.55
C ASP A 290 -10.03 -18.24 -18.95
N ASP A 291 -10.35 -18.42 -17.66
CA ASP A 291 -10.11 -19.64 -16.85
C ASP A 291 -10.86 -20.90 -17.33
N THR A 292 -11.44 -20.89 -18.52
CA THR A 292 -12.21 -22.03 -19.06
C THR A 292 -11.58 -22.64 -20.30
N ARG A 293 -10.56 -22.00 -20.89
CA ARG A 293 -9.94 -22.39 -22.15
C ARG A 293 -8.43 -22.14 -22.15
N ALA A 294 -7.66 -23.20 -21.91
CA ALA A 294 -6.19 -23.21 -21.86
C ALA A 294 -5.45 -22.63 -23.08
N SER A 295 -6.15 -22.43 -24.20
CA SER A 295 -5.60 -21.78 -25.40
C SER A 295 -5.75 -20.25 -25.41
N VAL A 296 -6.43 -19.67 -24.42
CA VAL A 296 -6.84 -18.26 -24.36
C VAL A 296 -6.60 -17.69 -22.97
N SER A 297 -5.36 -17.29 -22.70
CA SER A 297 -4.97 -16.81 -21.36
C SER A 297 -4.22 -15.48 -21.33
N VAL A 298 -4.12 -14.79 -22.47
CA VAL A 298 -3.40 -13.52 -22.58
C VAL A 298 -4.38 -12.37 -22.79
N SER A 299 -4.30 -11.39 -21.89
CA SER A 299 -4.92 -10.07 -22.07
C SER A 299 -4.08 -9.21 -23.01
N TRP A 300 -4.57 -9.01 -24.22
CA TRP A 300 -3.96 -8.12 -25.21
C TRP A 300 -4.57 -6.73 -25.15
N THR A 301 -3.78 -5.68 -25.35
CA THR A 301 -4.26 -4.32 -25.60
C THR A 301 -3.79 -3.90 -26.98
N LEU A 302 -4.70 -3.87 -27.95
CA LEU A 302 -4.37 -3.75 -29.38
C LEU A 302 -5.27 -2.74 -30.09
N TYR A 303 -4.88 -2.33 -31.28
CA TYR A 303 -5.65 -1.43 -32.14
C TYR A 303 -6.25 -2.22 -33.30
N PRO A 304 -7.50 -1.93 -33.72
CA PRO A 304 -8.08 -2.51 -34.92
C PRO A 304 -7.19 -2.30 -36.15
N ASP A 305 -6.98 -3.38 -36.91
CA ASP A 305 -6.25 -3.43 -38.18
C ASP A 305 -7.21 -4.00 -39.23
N THR A 306 -7.99 -3.11 -39.84
CA THR A 306 -9.15 -3.46 -40.66
C THR A 306 -8.81 -3.89 -42.08
N ASP A 307 -7.61 -3.58 -42.57
CA ASP A 307 -7.12 -3.93 -43.90
C ASP A 307 -5.94 -4.93 -43.89
N GLY A 308 -5.38 -5.23 -42.72
CA GLY A 308 -4.47 -6.34 -42.50
C GLY A 308 -3.02 -6.04 -42.87
N ASP A 309 -2.60 -4.78 -42.87
CA ASP A 309 -1.20 -4.41 -43.15
C ASP A 309 -0.28 -4.51 -41.92
N GLY A 310 -0.85 -4.77 -40.73
CA GLY A 310 -0.12 -4.94 -39.48
C GLY A 310 0.06 -3.66 -38.68
N VAL A 311 -0.51 -2.53 -39.11
CA VAL A 311 -0.56 -1.26 -38.37
C VAL A 311 -2.02 -0.92 -38.11
N GLY A 312 -2.35 -0.62 -36.86
CA GLY A 312 -3.74 -0.37 -36.48
C GLY A 312 -4.07 1.12 -36.43
N ALA A 313 -5.36 1.40 -36.23
CA ALA A 313 -5.87 2.74 -36.00
C ALA A 313 -7.08 2.75 -35.04
N GLY A 314 -7.36 3.94 -34.50
CA GLY A 314 -8.49 4.17 -33.60
C GLY A 314 -8.18 3.92 -32.13
N THR A 315 -9.21 3.66 -31.34
CA THR A 315 -9.05 3.37 -29.90
C THR A 315 -8.59 1.92 -29.69
N SER A 316 -7.67 1.72 -28.75
CA SER A 316 -7.28 0.38 -28.35
C SER A 316 -8.45 -0.40 -27.73
N GLN A 317 -8.41 -1.71 -27.90
CA GLN A 317 -9.33 -2.67 -27.32
C GLN A 317 -8.55 -3.66 -26.46
N THR A 318 -9.13 -4.04 -25.33
CA THR A 318 -8.62 -5.13 -24.50
C THR A 318 -9.31 -6.43 -24.93
N LEU A 319 -8.52 -7.39 -25.40
CA LEU A 319 -9.00 -8.69 -25.88
C LEU A 319 -8.38 -9.81 -25.07
N CYS A 320 -9.18 -10.84 -24.78
CA CYS A 320 -8.68 -12.09 -24.24
C CYS A 320 -8.43 -13.08 -25.39
N ALA A 321 -7.20 -13.51 -25.57
CA ALA A 321 -6.81 -14.44 -26.63
C ALA A 321 -5.60 -15.30 -26.23
N GLY A 322 -5.15 -16.18 -27.12
CA GLY A 322 -3.95 -16.99 -26.90
C GLY A 322 -2.66 -16.19 -26.95
N THR A 323 -1.53 -16.90 -27.00
CA THR A 323 -0.18 -16.31 -27.02
C THR A 323 0.20 -15.64 -28.34
N THR A 324 -0.64 -15.77 -29.37
CA THR A 324 -0.51 -15.08 -30.65
C THR A 324 -1.49 -13.93 -30.72
N ARG A 325 -1.03 -12.76 -31.18
CA ARG A 325 -1.88 -11.59 -31.44
C ARG A 325 -3.09 -12.00 -32.29
N PRO A 326 -4.32 -11.66 -31.90
CA PRO A 326 -5.52 -11.91 -32.69
C PRO A 326 -5.44 -11.29 -34.09
N ALA A 327 -5.98 -11.99 -35.09
CA ALA A 327 -6.13 -11.44 -36.44
C ALA A 327 -7.07 -10.22 -36.44
N GLY A 328 -6.81 -9.26 -37.34
CA GLY A 328 -7.56 -8.00 -37.41
C GLY A 328 -7.16 -6.96 -36.37
N TYR A 329 -6.02 -7.15 -35.70
CA TYR A 329 -5.48 -6.24 -34.71
C TYR A 329 -3.96 -6.07 -34.84
N ALA A 330 -3.47 -4.91 -34.42
CA ALA A 330 -2.07 -4.50 -34.45
C ALA A 330 -1.64 -3.85 -33.12
N ASP A 331 -0.32 -3.81 -32.89
CA ASP A 331 0.28 -3.30 -31.66
C ASP A 331 0.40 -1.76 -31.62
N THR A 332 0.24 -1.11 -32.78
CA THR A 332 0.39 0.35 -32.95
C THR A 332 -0.87 0.97 -33.54
N SER A 333 -1.07 2.27 -33.30
CA SER A 333 -2.24 3.06 -33.75
C SER A 333 -1.89 4.15 -34.77
N THR A 334 -0.87 3.91 -35.58
CA THR A 334 -0.26 4.95 -36.43
C THR A 334 -0.70 4.88 -37.89
N ASP A 335 -1.62 3.98 -38.20
CA ASP A 335 -2.09 3.82 -39.56
C ASP A 335 -2.90 5.06 -40.01
N CYS A 336 -2.43 5.64 -41.12
CA CYS A 336 -2.99 6.83 -41.72
C CYS A 336 -4.06 6.53 -42.79
N ALA A 337 -4.23 5.27 -43.22
CA ALA A 337 -5.29 4.86 -44.12
C ALA A 337 -5.88 3.48 -43.77
N PRO A 338 -6.68 3.38 -42.68
CA PRO A 338 -7.20 2.11 -42.11
C PRO A 338 -8.10 1.23 -42.98
N GLY A 339 -8.35 1.61 -44.22
CA GLY A 339 -9.12 0.81 -45.16
C GLY A 339 -8.33 0.46 -46.42
N ASP A 340 -7.01 0.65 -46.41
CA ASP A 340 -6.12 0.45 -47.54
C ASP A 340 -4.75 -0.06 -47.07
N GLY A 341 -4.62 -1.39 -47.01
CA GLY A 341 -3.41 -2.07 -46.55
C GLY A 341 -2.16 -1.88 -47.43
N THR A 342 -2.22 -1.02 -48.45
CA THR A 342 -1.05 -0.56 -49.20
C THR A 342 -0.47 0.75 -48.66
N ARG A 343 -1.10 1.37 -47.64
CA ARG A 343 -0.71 2.67 -47.08
C ARG A 343 -0.89 2.71 -45.56
N TRP A 344 0.21 2.64 -44.82
CA TRP A 344 0.18 2.45 -43.37
C TRP A 344 1.02 3.43 -42.56
N GLN A 345 1.84 4.25 -43.22
CA GLN A 345 2.68 5.25 -42.54
C GLN A 345 2.55 6.63 -43.17
N THR A 346 2.68 7.64 -42.31
CA THR A 346 2.75 9.03 -42.73
C THR A 346 4.20 9.40 -43.08
N LEU A 347 4.44 9.74 -44.33
CA LEU A 347 5.70 10.34 -44.77
C LEU A 347 5.55 11.84 -44.93
N THR A 348 6.58 12.59 -44.54
CA THR A 348 6.64 14.04 -44.75
C THR A 348 7.58 14.37 -45.92
N TYR A 349 7.24 15.45 -46.64
CA TYR A 349 8.01 15.98 -47.75
C TYR A 349 8.20 17.50 -47.60
N GLN A 350 9.22 18.05 -48.26
CA GLN A 350 9.53 19.49 -48.28
C GLN A 350 9.53 20.09 -49.70
N TYR A 351 9.53 19.24 -50.73
CA TYR A 351 9.57 19.62 -52.12
C TYR A 351 8.64 18.72 -52.95
N ARG A 352 8.15 19.26 -54.07
CA ARG A 352 7.26 18.57 -55.03
C ARG A 352 7.81 18.70 -56.45
N ASP A 353 7.57 17.68 -57.26
CA ASP A 353 7.84 17.57 -58.71
C ASP A 353 6.59 16.94 -59.35
N ALA A 354 5.65 17.78 -59.78
CA ALA A 354 4.34 17.33 -60.22
C ALA A 354 4.30 16.85 -61.67
N ASP A 355 5.15 17.44 -62.50
CA ASP A 355 5.18 17.21 -63.94
C ASP A 355 6.25 16.20 -64.36
N GLY A 356 7.10 15.78 -63.43
CA GLY A 356 8.03 14.66 -63.57
C GLY A 356 9.32 15.02 -64.29
N ASP A 357 9.72 16.29 -64.31
CA ASP A 357 10.95 16.75 -64.98
C ASP A 357 12.20 16.71 -64.10
N THR A 358 12.04 16.29 -62.83
CA THR A 358 13.06 16.19 -61.77
C THR A 358 13.47 17.49 -61.11
N PHE A 359 13.01 18.64 -61.62
CA PHE A 359 13.13 19.91 -60.93
C PHE A 359 12.02 20.04 -59.88
N THR A 360 12.31 20.72 -58.78
CA THR A 360 11.37 20.77 -57.65
C THR A 360 10.99 22.18 -57.25
N VAL A 361 9.75 22.35 -56.81
CA VAL A 361 9.28 23.53 -56.09
C VAL A 361 9.28 23.29 -54.58
N ALA A 362 9.54 24.33 -53.79
CA ALA A 362 9.41 24.26 -52.33
C ALA A 362 7.93 24.12 -51.95
N SER A 363 7.56 22.96 -51.38
CA SER A 363 6.20 22.63 -50.98
C SER A 363 6.25 21.55 -49.91
N SER A 364 5.76 21.82 -48.71
CA SER A 364 5.81 20.88 -47.59
C SER A 364 4.44 20.31 -47.26
N GLY A 365 4.43 19.07 -46.78
CA GLY A 365 3.22 18.38 -46.38
C GLY A 365 3.48 16.97 -45.87
N SER A 366 2.40 16.23 -45.70
CA SER A 366 2.45 14.81 -45.34
C SER A 366 1.50 14.02 -46.24
N LEU A 367 1.84 12.76 -46.46
CA LEU A 367 1.05 11.83 -47.25
C LEU A 367 1.11 10.44 -46.63
N CYS A 368 0.02 9.69 -46.78
CA CYS A 368 -0.06 8.31 -46.33
C CYS A 368 0.47 7.38 -47.42
N HIS A 369 1.46 6.53 -47.09
CA HIS A 369 2.13 5.66 -48.05
C HIS A 369 2.64 4.36 -47.39
N GLY A 370 2.71 3.26 -48.14
CA GLY A 370 3.20 1.97 -47.61
C GLY A 370 4.69 1.68 -47.82
N GLY A 371 5.40 2.54 -48.57
CA GLY A 371 6.84 2.43 -48.78
C GLY A 371 7.66 3.20 -47.76
N THR A 372 8.92 2.81 -47.57
CA THR A 372 9.88 3.51 -46.68
C THR A 372 10.51 4.75 -47.31
N THR A 373 10.23 5.01 -48.58
CA THR A 373 10.70 6.16 -49.34
C THR A 373 9.52 6.96 -49.86
N LEU A 374 9.69 8.29 -49.99
CA LEU A 374 8.68 9.12 -50.64
C LEU A 374 8.37 8.60 -52.05
N PRO A 375 7.09 8.57 -52.47
CA PRO A 375 6.72 8.21 -53.83
C PRO A 375 7.23 9.26 -54.83
N ALA A 376 7.22 8.90 -56.12
CA ALA A 376 7.59 9.82 -57.20
C ALA A 376 6.77 11.12 -57.11
N GLY A 377 7.45 12.24 -57.39
CA GLY A 377 6.89 13.59 -57.30
C GLY A 377 6.97 14.26 -55.93
N TYR A 378 7.53 13.60 -54.92
CA TYR A 378 7.78 14.18 -53.61
C TYR A 378 9.23 13.97 -53.18
N ALA A 379 9.84 14.99 -52.56
CA ALA A 379 11.22 14.93 -52.09
C ALA A 379 11.43 15.68 -50.77
N ASN A 380 12.49 15.31 -50.05
CA ASN A 380 12.97 16.02 -48.86
C ASN A 380 14.19 16.90 -49.13
N THR A 381 14.70 16.86 -50.37
CA THR A 381 15.83 17.67 -50.82
C THR A 381 15.44 18.32 -52.15
N ALA A 382 15.71 19.62 -52.28
CA ALA A 382 15.52 20.34 -53.54
C ALA A 382 16.40 19.74 -54.63
N LYS A 383 15.87 19.65 -55.85
CA LYS A 383 16.62 19.34 -57.07
C LYS A 383 16.40 20.48 -58.05
N GLY A 384 17.33 21.44 -58.07
CA GLY A 384 17.14 22.70 -58.79
C GLY A 384 15.90 23.48 -58.30
N ASN A 385 15.58 24.57 -58.98
CA ASN A 385 14.42 25.39 -58.69
C ASN A 385 13.50 25.35 -59.89
N ASP A 386 12.38 24.66 -59.76
CA ASP A 386 11.31 24.70 -60.75
C ASP A 386 10.42 25.93 -60.51
N CYS A 387 10.22 26.72 -61.55
CA CYS A 387 9.35 27.89 -61.52
C CYS A 387 7.93 27.63 -62.01
N ASP A 388 7.66 26.46 -62.61
CA ASP A 388 6.34 26.02 -63.03
C ASP A 388 6.17 24.49 -62.91
N ASP A 389 5.84 24.07 -61.68
CA ASP A 389 5.56 22.68 -61.24
C ASP A 389 4.27 22.09 -61.86
N THR A 390 3.93 22.47 -63.08
CA THR A 390 2.82 21.93 -63.87
C THR A 390 3.20 21.63 -65.31
N ARG A 391 4.39 22.03 -65.77
CA ARG A 391 4.85 21.90 -67.16
C ARG A 391 6.33 21.54 -67.23
N ALA A 392 6.61 20.25 -67.41
CA ALA A 392 7.95 19.66 -67.47
C ALA A 392 8.96 20.28 -68.45
N SER A 393 8.48 21.06 -69.43
CA SER A 393 9.34 21.78 -70.37
C SER A 393 9.78 23.16 -69.87
N VAL A 394 9.24 23.67 -68.76
CA VAL A 394 9.40 25.06 -68.31
C VAL A 394 9.80 25.09 -66.83
N TYR A 395 11.09 24.99 -66.57
CA TYR A 395 11.61 24.86 -65.20
C TYR A 395 12.60 25.96 -64.79
N GLN A 396 13.12 26.74 -65.73
CA GLN A 396 14.25 27.65 -65.45
C GLN A 396 13.82 29.12 -65.40
N LEU A 397 14.18 29.79 -64.30
CA LEU A 397 14.14 31.25 -64.22
C LEU A 397 15.30 31.87 -65.00
N LEU A 398 14.97 32.67 -66.01
CA LEU A 398 15.91 33.49 -66.76
C LEU A 398 15.60 34.97 -66.59
N GLN A 399 16.65 35.80 -66.56
CA GLN A 399 16.52 37.26 -66.63
C GLN A 399 16.71 37.69 -68.09
N GLY A 400 15.77 38.48 -68.61
CA GLY A 400 15.80 39.00 -69.98
C GLY A 400 15.60 40.51 -70.02
N TYR A 401 16.46 41.20 -70.75
CA TYR A 401 16.36 42.62 -71.04
C TYR A 401 15.61 42.80 -72.37
N PRO A 402 14.66 43.74 -72.48
CA PRO A 402 14.03 44.10 -73.75
C PRO A 402 15.07 44.36 -74.86
N ASP A 403 14.88 43.75 -76.02
CA ASP A 403 15.72 43.84 -77.21
C ASP A 403 14.81 44.27 -78.39
N GLU A 404 14.61 45.58 -78.57
CA GLU A 404 13.58 46.11 -79.47
C GLU A 404 14.00 46.08 -80.95
N ASP A 405 15.30 46.09 -81.24
CA ASP A 405 15.87 46.09 -82.59
C ASP A 405 16.50 44.75 -83.02
N ALA A 406 16.52 43.76 -82.11
CA ALA A 406 16.89 42.37 -82.35
C ALA A 406 18.36 42.16 -82.76
N ASP A 407 19.28 42.96 -82.23
CA ASP A 407 20.72 42.74 -82.40
C ASP A 407 21.35 41.76 -81.39
N GLY A 408 20.55 41.33 -80.41
CA GLY A 408 20.95 40.35 -79.40
C GLY A 408 21.53 40.97 -78.13
N VAL A 409 21.53 42.29 -77.96
CA VAL A 409 21.84 42.99 -76.71
C VAL A 409 20.64 43.83 -76.32
N GLY A 410 20.10 43.61 -75.13
CA GLY A 410 18.95 44.35 -74.64
C GLY A 410 19.32 45.54 -73.76
N ALA A 411 18.34 46.37 -73.46
CA ALA A 411 18.46 47.55 -72.61
C ALA A 411 17.38 47.63 -71.54
N GLY A 412 17.61 48.44 -70.50
CA GLY A 412 16.63 48.70 -69.44
C GLY A 412 16.66 47.69 -68.29
N SER A 413 15.53 47.54 -67.60
CA SER A 413 15.40 46.61 -66.47
C SER A 413 15.12 45.20 -66.95
N ALA A 414 15.84 44.22 -66.38
CA ALA A 414 15.59 42.82 -66.65
C ALA A 414 14.21 42.41 -66.10
N SER A 415 13.48 41.65 -66.91
CA SER A 415 12.29 40.90 -66.49
C SER A 415 12.65 39.45 -66.21
N THR A 416 11.98 38.85 -65.22
CA THR A 416 12.16 37.43 -64.88
C THR A 416 11.14 36.58 -65.62
N PHE A 417 11.60 35.55 -66.33
CA PHE A 417 10.76 34.63 -67.07
C PHE A 417 10.99 33.19 -66.59
N CYS A 418 9.90 32.44 -66.42
CA CYS A 418 9.95 30.99 -66.28
C CYS A 418 9.90 30.35 -67.67
N THR A 419 10.97 29.65 -68.08
CA THR A 419 11.14 29.21 -69.48
C THR A 419 11.83 27.85 -69.61
N SER A 420 11.85 27.33 -70.83
CA SER A 420 12.58 26.13 -71.28
C SER A 420 14.06 26.42 -71.61
N SER A 421 14.75 27.19 -70.75
CA SER A 421 16.14 27.64 -70.97
C SER A 421 16.36 28.62 -72.13
N THR A 422 15.29 29.17 -72.71
CA THR A 422 15.36 30.19 -73.77
C THR A 422 14.49 31.38 -73.40
N LEU A 423 15.03 32.59 -73.50
CA LEU A 423 14.26 33.81 -73.30
C LEU A 423 13.16 33.96 -74.37
N PRO A 424 12.00 34.57 -74.04
CA PRO A 424 10.99 34.90 -75.03
C PRO A 424 11.56 35.84 -76.10
N THR A 425 11.02 35.75 -77.33
CA THR A 425 11.37 36.67 -78.42
C THR A 425 11.26 38.13 -77.98
N GLY A 426 12.21 38.96 -78.43
CA GLY A 426 12.31 40.37 -78.04
C GLY A 426 13.02 40.60 -76.70
N HIS A 427 13.75 39.60 -76.18
CA HIS A 427 14.58 39.73 -74.99
C HIS A 427 15.97 39.13 -75.18
N SER A 428 16.98 39.80 -74.62
CA SER A 428 18.37 39.33 -74.57
C SER A 428 18.81 39.05 -73.14
N ALA A 429 19.77 38.14 -72.96
CA ALA A 429 20.44 37.90 -71.68
C ALA A 429 21.48 38.99 -71.35
N GLN A 430 21.85 39.83 -72.31
CA GLN A 430 22.77 40.95 -72.14
C GLN A 430 21.98 42.25 -72.02
N GLY A 431 22.31 43.09 -71.04
CA GLY A 431 21.55 44.30 -70.68
C GLY A 431 22.32 45.60 -70.87
N THR A 432 23.26 45.62 -71.82
CA THR A 432 24.25 46.70 -71.97
C THR A 432 24.04 47.57 -73.20
N ASP A 433 22.93 47.38 -73.91
CA ASP A 433 22.67 48.12 -75.13
C ASP A 433 22.45 49.62 -74.83
N CYS A 434 23.22 50.44 -75.55
CA CYS A 434 23.24 51.88 -75.44
C CYS A 434 22.37 52.60 -76.48
N ALA A 435 21.86 51.91 -77.51
CA ALA A 435 20.90 52.44 -78.47
C ALA A 435 19.79 51.42 -78.76
N PRO A 436 18.77 51.32 -77.87
CA PRO A 436 17.70 50.30 -77.87
C PRO A 436 16.86 50.13 -79.14
N SER A 437 17.06 50.96 -80.16
CA SER A 437 16.23 51.03 -81.36
C SER A 437 17.07 51.07 -82.65
N ASP A 438 18.37 50.81 -82.54
CA ASP A 438 19.32 50.80 -83.64
C ASP A 438 20.30 49.61 -83.54
N ALA A 439 19.95 48.53 -84.23
CA ALA A 439 20.69 47.27 -84.28
C ALA A 439 22.16 47.37 -84.76
N SER A 440 22.57 48.54 -85.28
CA SER A 440 23.97 48.78 -85.65
C SER A 440 24.83 49.28 -84.47
N ARG A 441 24.23 49.61 -83.31
CA ARG A 441 24.88 50.29 -82.18
C ARG A 441 24.44 49.72 -80.82
N TRP A 442 25.13 48.69 -80.35
CA TRP A 442 24.80 47.98 -79.09
C TRP A 442 25.82 48.10 -77.97
N ARG A 443 26.96 48.75 -78.22
CA ARG A 443 28.04 48.86 -77.23
C ARG A 443 28.62 50.25 -77.13
N SER A 444 28.80 50.71 -75.90
CA SER A 444 29.54 51.92 -75.62
C SER A 444 31.04 51.65 -75.74
N LEU A 445 31.68 52.24 -76.75
CA LEU A 445 33.13 52.21 -76.89
C LEU A 445 33.75 53.54 -76.49
N SER A 446 34.79 53.45 -75.67
CA SER A 446 35.59 54.60 -75.31
C SER A 446 36.57 54.96 -76.42
N PHE A 447 36.68 56.26 -76.71
CA PHE A 447 37.70 56.83 -77.59
C PHE A 447 38.62 57.75 -76.79
N GLN A 448 39.83 57.95 -77.29
CA GLN A 448 40.87 58.77 -76.67
C GLN A 448 41.32 59.94 -77.56
N TYR A 449 41.00 59.88 -78.85
CA TYR A 449 41.37 60.86 -79.86
C TYR A 449 40.22 61.06 -80.87
N VAL A 450 40.18 62.23 -81.50
CA VAL A 450 39.19 62.64 -82.51
C VAL A 450 39.92 63.23 -83.73
N ASP A 451 39.43 62.94 -84.93
CA ASP A 451 39.81 63.49 -86.25
C ASP A 451 38.58 64.20 -86.83
N ALA A 452 38.26 65.40 -86.33
CA ALA A 452 36.95 66.00 -86.57
C ALA A 452 36.80 66.56 -87.99
N ASP A 453 37.89 66.89 -88.67
CA ASP A 453 37.89 67.37 -90.05
C ASP A 453 38.17 66.30 -91.12
N GLY A 454 38.59 65.10 -90.70
CA GLY A 454 38.75 63.92 -91.54
C GLY A 454 40.05 63.90 -92.35
N ASP A 455 41.07 64.67 -91.96
CA ASP A 455 42.37 64.70 -92.64
C ASP A 455 43.29 63.51 -92.28
N GLY A 456 42.88 62.70 -91.30
CA GLY A 456 43.61 61.52 -90.81
C GLY A 456 44.58 61.83 -89.67
N ARG A 457 44.61 63.07 -89.17
CA ARG A 457 45.32 63.47 -87.95
C ARG A 457 44.33 63.63 -86.81
N THR A 458 44.83 63.47 -85.59
CA THR A 458 43.95 63.44 -84.42
C THR A 458 44.40 64.38 -83.32
N VAL A 459 43.45 64.89 -82.54
CA VAL A 459 43.69 65.56 -81.26
C VAL A 459 43.27 64.69 -80.06
N PRO A 460 43.93 64.81 -78.89
CA PRO A 460 43.50 64.13 -77.67
C PRO A 460 42.11 64.61 -77.19
N SER A 461 41.13 63.72 -77.21
CA SER A 461 39.76 63.97 -76.74
C SER A 461 39.14 62.66 -76.26
N LYS A 462 38.70 62.61 -75.00
CA LYS A 462 38.26 61.37 -74.36
C LYS A 462 36.75 61.36 -74.19
N GLY A 463 36.13 60.23 -74.49
CA GLY A 463 34.71 60.03 -74.28
C GLY A 463 34.29 58.60 -74.58
N SER A 464 32.99 58.39 -74.69
CA SER A 464 32.42 57.14 -75.17
C SER A 464 31.30 57.42 -76.14
N VAL A 465 31.21 56.64 -77.20
CA VAL A 465 30.13 56.69 -78.18
C VAL A 465 29.46 55.33 -78.24
N CYS A 466 28.13 55.34 -78.38
CA CYS A 466 27.38 54.13 -78.65
C CYS A 466 27.61 53.72 -80.11
N THR A 467 28.15 52.53 -80.32
CA THR A 467 28.54 52.02 -81.65
C THR A 467 28.40 50.50 -81.71
N GLY A 468 28.63 49.91 -82.89
CA GLY A 468 28.75 48.47 -83.07
C GLY A 468 30.13 47.96 -82.66
N SER A 469 30.71 47.05 -83.45
CA SER A 469 31.96 46.38 -83.09
C SER A 469 33.22 47.27 -83.12
N THR A 470 33.19 48.42 -83.79
CA THR A 470 34.33 49.35 -83.95
C THR A 470 33.92 50.79 -83.67
N LEU A 471 34.87 51.65 -83.31
CA LEU A 471 34.64 53.10 -83.28
C LEU A 471 34.44 53.61 -84.72
N PRO A 472 33.40 54.41 -84.99
CA PRO A 472 33.24 55.06 -86.28
C PRO A 472 34.10 56.34 -86.34
N PRO A 473 34.52 56.80 -87.53
CA PRO A 473 35.02 58.17 -87.68
C PRO A 473 34.02 59.17 -87.09
N PRO A 474 34.48 60.23 -86.41
CA PRO A 474 35.87 60.68 -86.27
C PRO A 474 36.64 60.11 -85.07
N TYR A 475 36.15 59.06 -84.39
CA TYR A 475 36.70 58.61 -83.10
C TYR A 475 37.79 57.55 -83.24
N ALA A 476 38.88 57.70 -82.47
CA ALA A 476 39.98 56.74 -82.43
C ALA A 476 40.44 56.40 -81.00
N THR A 477 40.95 55.18 -80.80
CA THR A 477 41.61 54.78 -79.54
C THR A 477 43.09 55.12 -79.49
N THR A 478 43.71 55.34 -80.65
CA THR A 478 45.13 55.65 -80.83
C THR A 478 45.30 56.96 -81.58
N ALA A 479 46.30 57.76 -81.19
CA ALA A 479 46.66 58.97 -81.92
C ALA A 479 47.19 58.62 -83.31
N THR A 480 46.83 59.43 -84.30
CA THR A 480 47.47 59.44 -85.63
C THR A 480 47.92 60.86 -85.89
N GLY A 481 49.23 61.12 -85.99
CA GLY A 481 49.76 62.49 -86.06
C GLY A 481 49.42 63.35 -84.83
N ASN A 482 49.75 64.64 -84.91
CA ASN A 482 49.34 65.65 -83.94
C ASN A 482 48.73 66.80 -84.72
N ASP A 483 47.40 66.88 -84.72
CA ASP A 483 46.69 67.96 -85.39
C ASP A 483 46.73 69.23 -84.55
N CYS A 484 47.00 70.36 -85.20
CA CYS A 484 47.05 71.66 -84.58
C CYS A 484 45.72 72.44 -84.68
N ASP A 485 44.85 72.08 -85.63
CA ASP A 485 43.54 72.68 -85.84
C ASP A 485 42.56 71.64 -86.42
N ASP A 486 42.04 70.77 -85.56
CA ASP A 486 41.08 69.67 -85.83
C ASP A 486 39.72 70.12 -86.40
N ALA A 487 39.58 71.39 -86.74
CA ALA A 487 38.42 71.95 -87.43
C ALA A 487 38.70 72.30 -88.90
N ASN A 488 39.96 72.18 -89.36
CA ASN A 488 40.39 72.61 -90.68
C ASN A 488 41.42 71.63 -91.29
N PRO A 489 41.02 70.82 -92.29
CA PRO A 489 41.84 69.71 -92.80
C PRO A 489 43.07 70.16 -93.59
N ALA A 490 43.24 71.48 -93.78
CA ALA A 490 44.43 72.08 -94.37
C ALA A 490 45.50 72.42 -93.33
N LEU A 491 45.21 72.48 -92.03
CA LEU A 491 46.13 73.00 -91.01
C LEU A 491 46.38 71.97 -89.92
N PHE A 492 47.43 71.18 -90.08
CA PHE A 492 47.62 69.96 -89.27
C PHE A 492 49.02 69.81 -88.66
N LEU A 493 49.92 70.77 -88.94
CA LEU A 493 51.31 70.74 -88.53
C LEU A 493 51.68 71.97 -87.70
N TRP A 494 52.03 71.75 -86.43
CA TRP A 494 52.70 72.76 -85.63
C TRP A 494 54.10 73.04 -86.19
N ARG A 495 54.35 74.24 -86.68
CA ARG A 495 55.68 74.71 -87.09
C ARG A 495 56.17 75.83 -86.20
N VAL A 496 57.43 75.74 -85.81
CA VAL A 496 58.15 76.82 -85.15
C VAL A 496 58.84 77.64 -86.23
N LEU A 497 58.51 78.92 -86.31
CA LEU A 497 59.03 79.85 -87.32
C LEU A 497 59.53 81.13 -86.66
N TYR A 498 60.40 81.84 -87.35
CA TYR A 498 60.97 83.12 -86.92
C TYR A 498 60.59 84.18 -87.95
N PRO A 499 60.07 85.36 -87.55
CA PRO A 499 59.85 86.46 -88.48
C PRO A 499 61.13 86.80 -89.25
N ASP A 500 61.01 86.96 -90.57
CA ASP A 500 62.09 87.32 -91.51
C ASP A 500 61.63 88.59 -92.23
N ARG A 501 62.02 89.75 -91.69
CA ARG A 501 61.52 91.06 -92.12
C ARG A 501 62.23 91.58 -93.35
N ASP A 502 63.48 91.18 -93.56
CA ASP A 502 64.29 91.66 -94.68
C ASP A 502 64.30 90.69 -95.87
N GLY A 503 63.80 89.47 -95.68
CA GLY A 503 63.50 88.49 -96.71
C GLY A 503 64.72 87.73 -97.22
N ASP A 504 65.79 87.66 -96.44
CA ASP A 504 67.03 86.99 -96.82
C ASP A 504 67.03 85.47 -96.55
N GLY A 505 65.99 84.98 -95.86
CA GLY A 505 65.80 83.57 -95.56
C GLY A 505 66.22 83.16 -94.15
N VAL A 506 66.71 84.06 -93.29
CA VAL A 506 66.98 83.80 -91.87
C VAL A 506 66.18 84.79 -91.01
N GLY A 507 65.39 84.29 -90.05
CA GLY A 507 64.57 85.14 -89.20
C GLY A 507 65.19 85.43 -87.83
N ALA A 508 64.55 86.32 -87.06
CA ALA A 508 64.95 86.66 -85.69
C ALA A 508 63.91 86.30 -84.62
N PRO A 509 64.31 86.14 -83.34
CA PRO A 509 63.38 85.97 -82.23
C PRO A 509 62.44 87.18 -82.01
N PRO A 510 61.26 86.99 -81.41
CA PRO A 510 60.76 85.74 -80.83
C PRO A 510 60.18 84.79 -81.88
N ARG A 511 60.36 83.48 -81.67
CA ARG A 511 59.72 82.44 -82.48
C ARG A 511 58.19 82.50 -82.36
N ALA A 512 57.49 82.29 -83.48
CA ALA A 512 56.07 82.03 -83.55
C ALA A 512 55.84 80.53 -83.73
N VAL A 513 54.83 79.99 -83.03
CA VAL A 513 54.33 78.63 -83.29
C VAL A 513 53.03 78.79 -84.04
N LEU A 514 53.02 78.40 -85.31
CA LEU A 514 51.85 78.49 -86.17
C LEU A 514 51.37 77.09 -86.52
N CYS A 515 50.05 76.96 -86.63
CA CYS A 515 49.41 75.79 -87.19
C CYS A 515 49.34 75.98 -88.71
N LEU A 516 50.02 75.11 -89.46
CA LEU A 516 50.25 75.24 -90.90
C LEU A 516 50.06 73.89 -91.61
N ASP A 517 50.05 73.94 -92.95
CA ASP A 517 50.08 72.75 -93.81
C ASP A 517 51.51 72.17 -93.95
N ASP A 518 51.68 71.16 -94.80
CA ASP A 518 52.99 70.65 -95.23
C ASP A 518 53.66 71.53 -96.33
N GLY A 519 53.04 72.64 -96.70
CA GLY A 519 53.48 73.59 -97.71
C GLY A 519 54.72 74.43 -97.33
N PRO A 520 55.12 75.34 -98.22
CA PRO A 520 56.26 76.22 -98.00
C PRO A 520 56.01 77.17 -96.83
N VAL A 521 57.09 77.63 -96.19
CA VAL A 521 57.03 78.59 -95.09
C VAL A 521 56.29 79.86 -95.56
N PRO A 522 55.30 80.37 -94.80
CA PRO A 522 54.59 81.59 -95.17
C PRO A 522 55.55 82.77 -95.40
N PRO A 523 55.27 83.65 -96.37
CA PRO A 523 56.10 84.83 -96.61
C PRO A 523 56.29 85.68 -95.34
N GLY A 524 57.52 86.16 -95.11
CA GLY A 524 57.89 86.93 -93.93
C GLY A 524 58.25 86.09 -92.70
N TYR A 525 58.43 84.77 -92.89
CA TYR A 525 58.92 83.85 -91.87
C TYR A 525 60.02 82.95 -92.43
N SER A 526 60.92 82.52 -91.55
CA SER A 526 61.96 81.52 -91.79
C SER A 526 61.90 80.39 -90.75
N ILE A 527 62.40 79.21 -91.11
CA ILE A 527 62.69 78.11 -90.16
C ILE A 527 64.01 78.33 -89.42
N TYR A 528 64.88 79.21 -89.93
CA TYR A 528 66.13 79.59 -89.30
C TYR A 528 65.88 80.84 -88.45
N GLY A 529 66.45 80.87 -87.24
CA GLY A 529 66.05 81.84 -86.20
C GLY A 529 67.15 82.68 -85.59
N PHE A 530 68.30 82.77 -86.25
CA PHE A 530 69.46 83.50 -85.76
C PHE A 530 69.91 84.58 -86.74
N ASP A 531 69.06 85.60 -86.90
CA ASP A 531 69.45 86.86 -87.52
C ASP A 531 69.70 87.95 -86.44
N PRO A 532 70.94 88.40 -86.25
CA PRO A 532 71.27 89.45 -85.29
C PRO A 532 70.80 90.86 -85.71
N ASP A 533 70.50 91.11 -87.00
CA ASP A 533 69.97 92.37 -87.52
C ASP A 533 68.97 92.13 -88.66
N ASP A 534 67.78 91.64 -88.28
CA ASP A 534 66.58 91.34 -89.09
C ASP A 534 65.91 92.60 -89.68
N SER A 535 66.74 93.48 -90.23
CA SER A 535 66.36 94.68 -90.95
C SER A 535 67.23 94.95 -92.18
N ARG A 536 68.22 94.08 -92.46
CA ARG A 536 69.25 94.26 -93.48
C ARG A 536 69.66 92.92 -94.14
N PRO A 537 69.28 92.71 -95.42
CA PRO A 537 69.53 91.43 -96.07
C PRO A 537 71.01 91.06 -96.15
N GLY A 538 71.33 89.81 -95.80
CA GLY A 538 72.66 89.22 -95.95
C GLY A 538 73.63 89.52 -94.80
N VAL A 539 73.13 89.97 -93.64
CA VAL A 539 73.92 90.15 -92.41
C VAL A 539 73.58 89.05 -91.41
N TRP A 540 73.90 87.82 -91.77
CA TRP A 540 73.80 86.67 -90.86
C TRP A 540 75.18 86.07 -90.64
N ASP A 541 75.50 85.75 -89.38
CA ASP A 541 76.68 84.97 -89.08
C ASP A 541 76.41 83.52 -89.47
N VAL A 542 77.29 82.95 -90.31
CA VAL A 542 77.30 81.51 -90.57
C VAL A 542 77.62 80.83 -89.23
N PRO A 543 76.75 79.94 -88.69
CA PRO A 543 77.10 79.22 -87.48
C PRO A 543 78.37 78.39 -87.74
N GLU A 544 79.43 78.64 -86.97
CA GLU A 544 80.69 77.86 -87.00
C GLU A 544 80.56 76.47 -86.35
N ASP A 545 79.35 75.92 -86.22
CA ASP A 545 79.16 74.54 -85.77
C ASP A 545 77.88 73.92 -86.37
N PRO A 546 77.95 72.82 -87.16
CA PRO A 546 76.80 72.24 -87.85
C PRO A 546 75.92 71.30 -86.99
N GLU A 547 75.97 71.35 -85.66
CA GLU A 547 75.17 70.46 -84.80
C GLU A 547 74.11 71.19 -83.97
N THR A 548 73.04 71.65 -84.63
CA THR A 548 71.67 71.82 -84.11
C THR A 548 70.83 72.14 -85.35
N GLU A 549 69.79 71.42 -85.76
CA GLU A 549 68.73 70.75 -85.05
C GLU A 549 68.18 69.62 -85.95
N VAL A 550 68.09 68.40 -85.43
CA VAL A 550 66.94 67.53 -85.75
C VAL A 550 66.44 66.97 -84.43
N LEU A 551 65.83 67.82 -83.61
CA LEU A 551 64.86 67.37 -82.62
C LEU A 551 63.49 67.33 -83.31
N LEU A 552 63.35 66.38 -84.24
CA LEU A 552 62.05 65.80 -84.53
C LEU A 552 61.63 65.05 -83.28
N LEU A 553 60.77 65.68 -82.47
CA LEU A 553 59.95 64.99 -81.49
C LEU A 553 59.02 64.04 -82.26
N GLY A 554 59.48 62.80 -82.44
CA GLY A 554 58.65 61.65 -82.78
C GLY A 554 58.32 60.88 -81.51
N GLY A 555 57.03 60.67 -81.26
CA GLY A 555 56.49 59.89 -80.16
C GLY A 555 55.04 60.22 -79.91
#